data_AF-A0A382XBT9-F1
#
_entry.id   AF-A0A382XBT9-F1
#
_cell.length_a   1.000
_cell.length_b   1.000
_cell.length_c   1.000
_cell.angle_alpha   90.00
_cell.angle_beta   90.00
_cell.angle_gamma   90.00
#
_symmetry.space_group_name_H-M   'P 1'
#
loop_
_entity.id
_entity.type
_entity.pdbx_description
1 polymer ?
#
loop_
_entity_poly.entity_id
_entity_poly.type
_entity_poly.pdbx_seq_one_letter_code
_entity_poly.pdbx_strand_id
1 'polypeptide(L)'
;WNLADSDWPKFRRDNLGTGRWPSYQIDANASPAGSGTIAGAGVHNEGATATLTASASTGYTFSNWSGDSNETNGTITLAATQHRSVTAHFTLNSYTLTATGGTGGSVSGAGVFNYGTVAAISATPDTGYSFKDWTGDGIAELNASNTTVLITQDRNVTATFTIDQHTLIASGGAFGSVSGDGIFDWNSSAPILATPNTGYSFTGWIGTGITNPSDANTTILMTEDRNISTTFLINTYTLIASPADGGNVSSSASHEHGTQATVTATPLTGY
;
A
#
# COMPACT_ATOMS: atom_id res chain seq x y z
N TRP A 1 -21.53 81.18 -41.68
CA TRP A 1 -20.60 80.17 -42.17
C TRP A 1 -20.35 79.19 -41.05
N ASN A 2 -20.84 77.95 -41.21
CA ASN A 2 -20.72 76.88 -40.22
C ASN A 2 -19.25 76.49 -40.05
N LEU A 3 -18.74 76.62 -38.83
CA LEU A 3 -17.57 75.86 -38.39
C LEU A 3 -18.12 74.54 -37.85
N ALA A 4 -17.96 73.48 -38.63
CA ALA A 4 -18.07 72.13 -38.10
C ALA A 4 -16.92 71.97 -37.10
N ASP A 5 -17.26 71.92 -35.81
CA ASP A 5 -16.32 71.52 -34.78
C ASP A 5 -16.10 70.01 -34.97
N SER A 6 -14.92 69.67 -35.45
CA SER A 6 -14.55 68.31 -35.80
C SER A 6 -13.86 67.72 -34.57
N ASP A 7 -14.57 66.86 -33.84
CA ASP A 7 -14.05 65.97 -32.78
C ASP A 7 -13.08 64.88 -33.33
N TRP A 8 -12.43 65.13 -34.47
CA TRP A 8 -11.38 64.27 -34.99
C TRP A 8 -10.05 64.59 -34.29
N PRO A 9 -9.24 63.57 -33.91
CA PRO A 9 -7.93 63.79 -33.34
C PRO A 9 -7.09 64.66 -34.28
N LYS A 10 -6.57 65.78 -33.76
CA LYS A 10 -5.79 66.75 -34.54
C LYS A 10 -4.56 66.06 -35.14
N PHE A 11 -4.50 65.96 -36.46
CA PHE A 11 -3.31 65.54 -37.19
C PHE A 11 -2.09 66.37 -36.75
N ARG A 12 -1.13 65.76 -36.05
CA ARG A 12 0.22 66.35 -35.94
C ARG A 12 0.97 66.02 -37.23
N ARG A 13 0.89 66.93 -38.20
CA ARG A 13 1.72 66.86 -39.41
C ARG A 13 3.16 67.14 -39.02
N ASP A 14 4.08 66.25 -39.37
CA ASP A 14 5.48 66.64 -39.51
C ASP A 14 5.64 67.52 -40.77
N ASN A 15 6.74 68.28 -40.86
CA ASN A 15 7.03 69.15 -41.99
C ASN A 15 7.33 68.38 -43.30
N LEU A 16 7.12 67.06 -43.34
CA LEU A 16 7.39 66.17 -44.46
C LEU A 16 6.12 65.53 -45.04
N GLY A 17 4.93 65.84 -44.50
CA GLY A 17 3.67 65.32 -45.02
C GLY A 17 3.44 63.83 -44.76
N THR A 18 4.26 63.21 -43.90
CA THR A 18 4.11 61.82 -43.47
C THR A 18 3.47 61.80 -42.10
N GLY A 19 2.16 62.04 -42.05
CA GLY A 19 1.39 61.98 -40.81
C GLY A 19 1.35 60.56 -40.25
N ARG A 20 2.33 60.19 -39.42
CA ARG A 20 2.23 58.99 -38.59
C ARG A 20 1.20 59.31 -37.51
N TRP A 21 0.09 58.57 -37.51
CA TRP A 21 -0.90 58.65 -36.43
C TRP A 21 -0.18 58.48 -35.09
N PRO A 22 -0.46 59.30 -34.06
CA PRO A 22 0.05 59.04 -32.73
C PRO A 22 -0.30 57.60 -32.36
N SER A 23 0.67 56.86 -31.85
CA SER A 23 0.51 55.44 -31.53
C SER A 23 1.12 55.17 -30.17
N TYR A 24 0.46 54.34 -29.38
CA TYR A 24 0.90 53.98 -28.05
C TYR A 24 1.19 52.49 -27.96
N GLN A 25 2.24 52.16 -27.23
CA GLN A 25 2.63 50.79 -26.91
C GLN A 25 1.81 50.29 -25.73
N ILE A 26 1.20 49.12 -25.89
CA ILE A 26 0.57 48.36 -24.81
C ILE A 26 1.45 47.14 -24.54
N ASP A 27 2.19 47.18 -23.45
CA ASP A 27 3.02 46.07 -22.99
C ASP A 27 2.21 45.12 -22.11
N ALA A 28 2.39 43.82 -22.32
CA ALA A 28 1.74 42.80 -21.52
C ALA A 28 2.71 41.68 -21.18
N ASN A 29 2.81 41.35 -19.89
CA ASN A 29 3.71 40.33 -19.37
C ASN A 29 2.95 39.26 -18.58
N ALA A 30 3.39 38.01 -18.67
CA ALA A 30 2.91 36.93 -17.80
C ALA A 30 3.81 36.81 -16.57
N SER A 31 3.21 36.68 -15.40
CA SER A 31 3.90 36.47 -14.13
C SER A 31 3.34 35.23 -13.43
N PRO A 32 4.16 34.20 -13.13
CA PRO A 32 5.57 34.04 -13.49
C PRO A 32 5.85 33.97 -15.01
N ALA A 33 7.11 34.15 -15.43
CA ALA A 33 7.45 33.99 -16.84
C ALA A 33 7.18 32.54 -17.31
N GLY A 34 6.49 32.38 -18.45
CA GLY A 34 6.12 31.07 -19.02
C GLY A 34 4.84 30.45 -18.45
N SER A 35 4.22 31.04 -17.42
CA SER A 35 2.98 30.52 -16.80
C SER A 35 1.73 30.69 -17.68
N GLY A 36 1.84 31.43 -18.77
CA GLY A 36 0.78 31.65 -19.74
C GLY A 36 1.21 32.57 -20.88
N THR A 37 0.28 32.81 -21.80
CA THR A 37 0.46 33.69 -22.95
C THR A 37 -0.59 34.80 -22.93
N ILE A 38 -0.25 35.96 -23.51
CA ILE A 38 -1.17 37.09 -23.63
C ILE A 38 -1.26 37.48 -25.11
N ALA A 39 -2.47 37.50 -25.65
CA ALA A 39 -2.76 38.00 -26.99
C ALA A 39 -3.24 39.46 -26.94
N GLY A 40 -3.00 40.22 -28.02
CA GLY A 40 -3.54 41.59 -28.20
C GLY A 40 -2.60 42.75 -27.80
N ALA A 41 -1.44 42.45 -27.23
CA ALA A 41 -0.42 43.45 -26.90
C ALA A 41 0.28 44.00 -28.16
N GLY A 42 0.96 45.14 -28.02
CA GLY A 42 1.73 45.78 -29.10
C GLY A 42 1.39 47.26 -29.30
N VAL A 43 1.75 47.78 -30.48
CA VAL A 43 1.51 49.18 -30.84
C VAL A 43 0.10 49.36 -31.40
N HIS A 44 -0.66 50.28 -30.81
CA HIS A 44 -2.02 50.63 -31.21
C HIS A 44 -2.11 52.11 -31.56
N ASN A 45 -2.95 52.47 -32.52
CA ASN A 45 -3.19 53.88 -32.87
C ASN A 45 -3.92 54.61 -31.74
N GLU A 46 -3.68 55.91 -31.59
CA GLU A 46 -4.35 56.74 -30.58
C GLU A 46 -5.87 56.65 -30.69
N GLY A 47 -6.52 56.40 -29.56
CA GLY A 47 -7.97 56.23 -29.46
C GLY A 47 -8.49 54.84 -29.84
N ALA A 48 -7.64 53.94 -30.35
CA ALA A 48 -8.01 52.54 -30.54
C ALA A 48 -8.17 51.81 -29.19
N THR A 49 -8.92 50.71 -29.19
CA THR A 49 -9.07 49.83 -28.03
C THR A 49 -8.31 48.52 -28.26
N ALA A 50 -7.33 48.25 -27.42
CA ALA A 50 -6.61 46.99 -27.40
C ALA A 50 -7.38 45.97 -26.53
N THR A 51 -7.77 44.84 -27.12
CA THR A 51 -8.37 43.71 -26.39
C THR A 51 -7.28 42.71 -26.04
N LEU A 52 -7.00 42.55 -24.74
CA LEU A 52 -6.00 41.62 -24.23
C LEU A 52 -6.68 40.37 -23.69
N THR A 53 -6.18 39.19 -24.07
CA THR A 53 -6.67 37.90 -23.58
C THR A 53 -5.52 37.10 -22.99
N ALA A 54 -5.63 36.77 -21.70
CA ALA A 54 -4.72 35.88 -21.01
C ALA A 54 -5.15 34.42 -21.21
N SER A 55 -4.19 33.55 -21.51
CA SER A 55 -4.39 32.10 -21.59
C SER A 55 -3.33 31.41 -20.75
N ALA A 56 -3.75 30.60 -19.77
CA ALA A 56 -2.83 29.92 -18.88
C ALA A 56 -2.14 28.74 -19.59
N SER A 57 -0.87 28.53 -19.27
CA SER A 57 -0.15 27.31 -19.65
C SER A 57 -0.66 26.11 -18.85
N THR A 58 -0.39 24.90 -19.33
CA THR A 58 -0.76 23.67 -18.61
C THR A 58 -0.22 23.69 -17.18
N GLY A 59 -1.10 23.39 -16.20
CA GLY A 59 -0.76 23.39 -14.78
C GLY A 59 -0.89 24.74 -14.09
N TYR A 60 -1.25 25.82 -14.80
CA TYR A 60 -1.50 27.14 -14.23
C TYR A 60 -2.96 27.55 -14.35
N THR A 61 -3.38 28.47 -13.48
CA THR A 61 -4.68 29.14 -13.54
C THR A 61 -4.47 30.65 -13.55
N PHE A 62 -5.19 31.36 -14.42
CA PHE A 62 -5.19 32.84 -14.42
C PHE A 62 -5.86 33.37 -13.16
N SER A 63 -5.22 34.31 -12.46
CA SER A 63 -5.77 34.93 -11.25
C SER A 63 -6.35 36.31 -11.52
N ASN A 64 -5.55 37.23 -12.06
CA ASN A 64 -5.92 38.63 -12.25
C ASN A 64 -4.91 39.39 -13.12
N TRP A 65 -5.30 40.57 -13.58
CA TRP A 65 -4.40 41.58 -14.12
C TRP A 65 -3.87 42.51 -13.02
N SER A 66 -2.74 43.17 -13.29
CA SER A 66 -2.20 44.28 -12.48
C SER A 66 -1.50 45.31 -13.38
N GLY A 67 -1.20 46.48 -12.83
CA GLY A 67 -0.58 47.60 -13.54
C GLY A 67 -1.65 48.62 -13.93
N ASP A 68 -1.80 48.87 -15.23
CA ASP A 68 -2.85 49.76 -15.75
C ASP A 68 -4.26 49.12 -15.80
N SER A 69 -4.42 47.93 -15.24
CA SER A 69 -5.70 47.24 -15.02
C SER A 69 -5.57 46.32 -13.80
N ASN A 70 -6.64 46.19 -13.01
CA ASN A 70 -6.72 45.26 -11.87
C ASN A 70 -7.90 44.28 -12.01
N GLU A 71 -8.36 44.07 -13.25
CA GLU A 71 -9.51 43.22 -13.53
C GLU A 71 -9.20 41.74 -13.27
N THR A 72 -10.22 40.98 -12.90
CA THR A 72 -10.14 39.53 -12.68
C THR A 72 -10.66 38.72 -13.87
N ASN A 73 -11.18 39.38 -14.90
CA ASN A 73 -11.58 38.72 -16.14
C ASN A 73 -10.35 38.39 -16.99
N GLY A 74 -10.30 37.18 -17.55
CA GLY A 74 -9.20 36.74 -18.41
C GLY A 74 -9.07 37.55 -19.71
N THR A 75 -10.12 38.28 -20.10
CA THR A 75 -10.09 39.25 -21.20
C THR A 75 -10.38 40.65 -20.68
N ILE A 76 -9.52 41.61 -21.05
CA ILE A 76 -9.65 43.03 -20.71
C ILE A 76 -9.52 43.91 -21.95
N THR A 77 -10.00 45.14 -21.86
CA THR A 77 -9.84 46.15 -22.90
C THR A 77 -9.14 47.39 -22.37
N LEU A 78 -8.18 47.91 -23.13
CA LEU A 78 -7.42 49.12 -22.79
C LEU A 78 -7.49 50.11 -23.95
N ALA A 79 -7.90 51.34 -23.65
CA ALA A 79 -7.83 52.43 -24.63
C ALA A 79 -6.37 52.87 -24.81
N ALA A 80 -5.90 52.92 -26.06
CA ALA A 80 -4.59 53.42 -26.45
C ALA A 80 -4.59 54.95 -26.43
N THR A 81 -4.68 55.54 -25.23
CA THR A 81 -4.58 56.99 -25.00
C THR A 81 -3.19 57.41 -24.51
N GLN A 82 -2.41 56.44 -24.03
CA GLN A 82 -1.04 56.59 -23.55
C GLN A 82 -0.37 55.21 -23.59
N HIS A 83 0.95 55.18 -23.40
CA HIS A 83 1.66 53.93 -23.15
C HIS A 83 1.10 53.26 -21.90
N ARG A 84 0.80 51.96 -21.99
CA ARG A 84 0.30 51.19 -20.85
C ARG A 84 1.05 49.89 -20.70
N SER A 85 1.15 49.43 -19.47
CA SER A 85 1.76 48.16 -19.10
C SER A 85 0.84 47.41 -18.15
N VAL A 86 0.51 46.18 -18.53
CA VAL A 86 -0.24 45.25 -17.67
C VAL A 86 0.52 43.95 -17.47
N THR A 87 0.26 43.30 -16.34
CA THR A 87 0.80 41.96 -16.04
C THR A 87 -0.35 41.02 -15.73
N ALA A 88 -0.45 39.92 -16.47
CA ALA A 88 -1.34 38.81 -16.16
C ALA A 88 -0.67 37.90 -15.12
N HIS A 89 -1.32 37.73 -13.97
CA HIS A 89 -0.86 36.84 -12.92
C HIS A 89 -1.47 35.46 -13.09
N PHE A 90 -0.64 34.45 -12.89
CA PHE A 90 -1.05 33.06 -12.91
C PHE A 90 -0.52 32.34 -11.68
N THR A 91 -1.33 31.45 -11.13
CA THR A 91 -0.99 30.62 -9.99
C THR A 91 -0.77 29.19 -10.46
N LEU A 92 0.33 28.56 -10.03
CA LEU A 92 0.58 27.15 -10.27
C LEU A 92 -0.46 26.33 -9.51
N ASN A 93 -1.09 25.38 -10.19
CA ASN A 93 -2.10 24.51 -9.59
C ASN A 93 -1.43 23.55 -8.60
N SER A 94 -2.17 23.20 -7.56
CA SER A 94 -1.80 22.16 -6.62
C SER A 94 -2.89 21.11 -6.53
N TYR A 95 -2.49 19.88 -6.27
CA TYR A 95 -3.35 18.70 -6.23
C TYR A 95 -3.01 17.84 -5.02
N THR A 96 -4.01 17.13 -4.53
CA THR A 96 -3.90 16.24 -3.38
C THR A 96 -3.54 14.83 -3.83
N LEU A 97 -2.52 14.26 -3.18
CA LEU A 97 -2.20 12.83 -3.23
C LEU A 97 -2.66 12.19 -1.92
N THR A 98 -3.68 11.34 -2.02
CA THR A 98 -4.09 10.44 -0.95
C THR A 98 -3.39 9.10 -1.13
N ALA A 99 -2.76 8.59 -0.08
CA ALA A 99 -2.09 7.30 -0.10
C ALA A 99 -2.59 6.45 1.08
N THR A 100 -3.14 5.28 0.79
CA THR A 100 -3.80 4.41 1.77
C THR A 100 -3.09 3.07 1.85
N GLY A 101 -2.82 2.59 3.08
CA GLY A 101 -2.36 1.22 3.31
C GLY A 101 -3.55 0.29 3.55
N GLY A 102 -3.56 -0.88 2.87
CA GLY A 102 -4.44 -1.98 3.24
C GLY A 102 -4.04 -2.63 4.56
N THR A 103 -4.79 -3.66 4.99
CA THR A 103 -4.46 -4.44 6.19
C THR A 103 -3.07 -5.06 6.08
N GLY A 104 -2.28 -4.97 7.15
CA GLY A 104 -0.94 -5.58 7.23
C GLY A 104 0.21 -4.69 6.76
N GLY A 105 -0.01 -3.38 6.71
CA GLY A 105 1.06 -2.43 6.50
C GLY A 105 0.61 -0.98 6.55
N SER A 106 1.58 -0.09 6.34
CA SER A 106 1.39 1.36 6.38
C SER A 106 1.96 2.02 5.13
N VAL A 107 1.51 3.23 4.85
CA VAL A 107 1.91 4.01 3.67
C VAL A 107 2.33 5.42 4.09
N SER A 108 3.32 5.97 3.39
CA SER A 108 3.82 7.34 3.55
C SER A 108 3.97 8.04 2.18
N GLY A 109 4.07 9.36 2.19
CA GLY A 109 4.22 10.20 0.99
C GLY A 109 2.94 10.89 0.50
N ALA A 110 1.82 10.76 1.21
CA ALA A 110 0.62 11.55 0.96
C ALA A 110 0.85 13.05 1.24
N GLY A 111 0.09 13.92 0.57
CA GLY A 111 0.20 15.36 0.75
C GLY A 111 -0.40 16.18 -0.39
N VAL A 112 -0.18 17.49 -0.36
CA VAL A 112 -0.56 18.41 -1.45
C VAL A 112 0.71 18.80 -2.20
N PHE A 113 0.68 18.66 -3.52
CA PHE A 113 1.83 18.88 -4.39
C PHE A 113 1.46 19.80 -5.55
N ASN A 114 2.44 20.56 -6.04
CA ASN A 114 2.27 21.37 -7.23
C ASN A 114 2.14 20.50 -8.48
N TYR A 115 1.44 20.99 -9.50
CA TYR A 115 1.33 20.33 -10.81
C TYR A 115 2.72 19.97 -11.37
N GLY A 116 2.84 18.76 -11.91
CA GLY A 116 4.06 18.21 -12.49
C GLY A 116 5.05 17.63 -11.47
N THR A 117 4.76 17.72 -10.17
CA THR A 117 5.61 17.12 -9.14
C THR A 117 5.61 15.59 -9.27
N VAL A 118 6.77 14.98 -9.08
CA VAL A 118 6.94 13.53 -8.93
C VAL A 118 7.09 13.24 -7.43
N ALA A 119 5.99 12.87 -6.77
CA ALA A 119 5.96 12.63 -5.34
C ALA A 119 6.44 11.20 -5.00
N ALA A 120 7.33 11.05 -4.03
CA ALA A 120 7.78 9.73 -3.57
C ALA A 120 6.79 9.14 -2.56
N ILE A 121 6.45 7.87 -2.72
CA ILE A 121 5.62 7.10 -1.80
C ILE A 121 6.32 5.82 -1.36
N SER A 122 6.04 5.37 -0.14
CA SER A 122 6.60 4.14 0.43
C SER A 122 5.51 3.36 1.16
N ALA A 123 5.51 2.04 0.94
CA ALA A 123 4.71 1.05 1.66
C ALA A 123 5.64 0.25 2.57
N THR A 124 5.30 0.20 3.85
CA THR A 124 6.03 -0.57 4.87
C THR A 124 5.11 -1.68 5.38
N PRO A 125 5.38 -2.95 5.05
CA PRO A 125 4.63 -4.08 5.60
C PRO A 125 4.82 -4.18 7.11
N ASP A 126 3.77 -4.59 7.81
CA ASP A 126 3.85 -4.98 9.20
C ASP A 126 4.54 -6.34 9.34
N THR A 127 4.92 -6.74 10.56
CA THR A 127 5.50 -8.06 10.79
C THR A 127 4.51 -9.17 10.41
N GLY A 128 4.98 -10.15 9.63
CA GLY A 128 4.15 -11.25 9.13
C GLY A 128 3.35 -10.91 7.87
N TYR A 129 3.66 -9.78 7.22
CA TYR A 129 3.07 -9.40 5.95
C TYR A 129 4.16 -9.02 4.95
N SER A 130 3.83 -9.22 3.68
CA SER A 130 4.63 -8.82 2.53
C SER A 130 3.89 -7.79 1.68
N PHE A 131 4.63 -6.82 1.14
CA PHE A 131 4.07 -5.90 0.13
C PHE A 131 3.75 -6.67 -1.14
N LYS A 132 2.54 -6.48 -1.67
CA LYS A 132 2.09 -7.11 -2.91
C LYS A 132 2.23 -6.16 -4.09
N ASP A 133 1.47 -5.07 -4.06
CA ASP A 133 1.36 -4.12 -5.16
C ASP A 133 0.72 -2.79 -4.74
N TRP A 134 0.95 -1.76 -5.54
CA TRP A 134 0.20 -0.52 -5.53
C TRP A 134 -0.92 -0.58 -6.55
N THR A 135 -2.01 0.12 -6.26
CA THR A 135 -3.11 0.39 -7.18
C THR A 135 -3.42 1.87 -7.23
N GLY A 136 -3.84 2.37 -8.39
CA GLY A 136 -4.09 3.78 -8.65
C GLY A 136 -3.35 4.28 -9.90
N ASP A 137 -3.57 5.55 -10.25
CA ASP A 137 -3.02 6.14 -11.46
C ASP A 137 -1.76 6.98 -11.20
N GLY A 138 -0.93 7.13 -12.24
CA GLY A 138 0.25 8.01 -12.21
C GLY A 138 1.45 7.43 -11.45
N ILE A 139 1.37 6.19 -11.00
CA ILE A 139 2.43 5.47 -10.30
C ILE A 139 3.46 4.95 -11.31
N ALA A 140 4.75 5.15 -11.03
CA ALA A 140 5.83 4.71 -11.91
C ALA A 140 6.01 3.19 -11.92
N GLU A 141 6.13 2.57 -10.74
CA GLU A 141 6.36 1.14 -10.55
C GLU A 141 5.36 0.56 -9.55
N LEU A 142 4.42 -0.28 -10.02
CA LEU A 142 3.34 -0.82 -9.18
C LEU A 142 3.80 -1.90 -8.21
N ASN A 143 4.85 -2.66 -8.54
CA ASN A 143 5.34 -3.80 -7.74
C ASN A 143 6.54 -3.44 -6.86
N ALA A 144 6.92 -2.16 -6.79
CA ALA A 144 7.99 -1.69 -5.91
C ALA A 144 7.38 -1.05 -4.66
N SER A 145 7.77 -1.52 -3.48
CA SER A 145 7.30 -0.96 -2.20
C SER A 145 7.66 0.52 -2.04
N ASN A 146 8.74 0.96 -2.67
CA ASN A 146 9.13 2.36 -2.82
C ASN A 146 8.98 2.77 -4.29
N THR A 147 8.18 3.79 -4.57
CA THR A 147 7.89 4.23 -5.94
C THR A 147 7.55 5.72 -5.97
N THR A 148 7.16 6.24 -7.12
CA THR A 148 6.79 7.65 -7.29
C THR A 148 5.48 7.82 -8.03
N VAL A 149 4.78 8.92 -7.77
CA VAL A 149 3.52 9.30 -8.41
C VAL A 149 3.65 10.64 -9.11
N LEU A 150 3.30 10.71 -10.40
CA LEU A 150 3.24 11.95 -11.16
C LEU A 150 1.92 12.70 -10.87
N ILE A 151 2.05 13.90 -10.31
CA ILE A 151 0.92 14.73 -9.88
C ILE A 151 0.51 15.70 -10.98
N THR A 152 -0.51 15.32 -11.76
CA THR A 152 -1.13 16.20 -12.78
C THR A 152 -2.58 16.56 -12.46
N GLN A 153 -3.14 15.88 -11.46
CA GLN A 153 -4.51 16.00 -10.94
C GLN A 153 -4.52 15.38 -9.55
N ASP A 154 -5.65 15.43 -8.85
CA ASP A 154 -5.80 14.69 -7.59
C ASP A 154 -5.62 13.19 -7.83
N ARG A 155 -4.86 12.54 -6.95
CA ARG A 155 -4.52 11.11 -7.06
C ARG A 155 -4.89 10.40 -5.78
N ASN A 156 -5.42 9.19 -5.93
CA ASN A 156 -5.65 8.25 -4.84
C ASN A 156 -4.90 6.97 -5.16
N VAL A 157 -4.00 6.55 -4.27
CA VAL A 157 -3.20 5.33 -4.41
C VAL A 157 -3.37 4.44 -3.19
N THR A 158 -3.36 3.13 -3.41
CA THR A 158 -3.54 2.14 -2.33
C THR A 158 -2.43 1.09 -2.40
N ALA A 159 -1.75 0.82 -1.29
CA ALA A 159 -0.86 -0.34 -1.16
C ALA A 159 -1.63 -1.55 -0.65
N THR A 160 -1.39 -2.70 -1.28
CA THR A 160 -1.91 -3.99 -0.84
C THR A 160 -0.79 -4.80 -0.21
N PHE A 161 -1.12 -5.49 0.88
CA PHE A 161 -0.22 -6.41 1.58
C PHE A 161 -0.86 -7.80 1.63
N THR A 162 -0.04 -8.83 1.69
CA THR A 162 -0.46 -10.23 1.85
C THR A 162 0.16 -10.78 3.12
N ILE A 163 -0.64 -11.47 3.93
CA ILE A 163 -0.12 -12.17 5.11
C ILE A 163 0.85 -13.26 4.66
N ASP A 164 1.98 -13.36 5.35
CA ASP A 164 2.96 -14.41 5.10
C ASP A 164 2.39 -15.77 5.54
N GLN A 165 2.79 -16.83 4.84
CA GLN A 165 2.33 -18.18 5.13
C GLN A 165 3.51 -19.09 5.43
N HIS A 166 3.29 -20.02 6.36
CA HIS A 166 4.29 -20.98 6.82
C HIS A 166 3.79 -22.40 6.70
N THR A 167 4.71 -23.29 6.32
CA THR A 167 4.44 -24.71 6.17
C THR A 167 4.71 -25.44 7.47
N LEU A 168 3.75 -26.25 7.91
CA LEU A 168 3.89 -27.20 9.00
C LEU A 168 3.99 -28.61 8.43
N ILE A 169 5.09 -29.29 8.72
CA ILE A 169 5.30 -30.71 8.42
C ILE A 169 5.24 -31.48 9.73
N ALA A 170 4.42 -32.53 9.78
CA ALA A 170 4.19 -33.30 10.99
C ALA A 170 4.42 -34.80 10.73
N SER A 171 5.19 -35.46 11.60
CA SER A 171 5.63 -36.86 11.39
C SER A 171 5.36 -37.74 12.61
N GLY A 172 4.58 -38.82 12.43
CA GLY A 172 4.11 -39.69 13.51
C GLY A 172 4.98 -40.90 13.87
N GLY A 173 6.13 -41.10 13.22
CA GLY A 173 6.92 -42.32 13.42
C GLY A 173 6.16 -43.63 13.11
N ALA A 174 6.69 -44.79 13.54
CA ALA A 174 6.17 -46.11 13.17
C ALA A 174 5.03 -46.64 14.07
N PHE A 175 4.75 -45.97 15.19
CA PHE A 175 3.93 -46.51 16.29
C PHE A 175 2.68 -45.67 16.61
N GLY A 176 2.36 -44.73 15.74
CA GLY A 176 1.14 -43.94 15.77
C GLY A 176 0.99 -43.15 14.49
N SER A 177 -0.05 -42.31 14.44
CA SER A 177 -0.26 -41.34 13.37
C SER A 177 -0.28 -39.92 13.93
N VAL A 178 -0.01 -38.97 13.04
CA VAL A 178 -0.05 -37.54 13.33
C VAL A 178 -0.88 -36.86 12.24
N SER A 179 -1.68 -35.88 12.64
CA SER A 179 -2.43 -34.99 11.74
C SER A 179 -2.24 -33.53 12.13
N GLY A 180 -2.42 -32.62 11.18
CA GLY A 180 -2.32 -31.17 11.38
C GLY A 180 -1.26 -30.49 10.52
N ASP A 181 -0.62 -31.21 9.59
CA ASP A 181 0.23 -30.62 8.57
C ASP A 181 -0.56 -29.73 7.60
N GLY A 182 0.12 -28.74 7.01
CA GLY A 182 -0.51 -27.79 6.10
C GLY A 182 0.23 -26.47 5.98
N ILE A 183 -0.42 -25.52 5.32
CA ILE A 183 0.04 -24.13 5.18
C ILE A 183 -0.85 -23.26 6.04
N PHE A 184 -0.25 -22.41 6.86
CA PHE A 184 -0.92 -21.60 7.85
C PHE A 184 -0.46 -20.14 7.76
N ASP A 185 -1.39 -19.21 7.97
CA ASP A 185 -1.09 -17.78 8.01
C ASP A 185 -0.19 -17.45 9.21
N TRP A 186 0.65 -16.42 9.06
CA TRP A 186 1.54 -15.96 10.12
C TRP A 186 0.80 -15.67 11.43
N ASN A 187 1.39 -16.11 12.54
CA ASN A 187 0.88 -15.98 13.91
C ASN A 187 -0.47 -16.69 14.16
N SER A 188 -0.90 -17.58 13.26
CA SER A 188 -2.03 -18.48 13.50
C SER A 188 -1.62 -19.67 14.38
N SER A 189 -2.62 -20.35 14.96
CA SER A 189 -2.44 -21.53 15.79
C SER A 189 -2.95 -22.76 15.04
N ALA A 190 -2.03 -23.62 14.59
CA ALA A 190 -2.36 -24.83 13.86
C ALA A 190 -2.69 -25.96 14.85
N PRO A 191 -3.85 -26.64 14.74
CA PRO A 191 -4.18 -27.77 15.59
C PRO A 191 -3.40 -29.02 15.14
N ILE A 192 -2.79 -29.72 16.10
CA ILE A 192 -2.05 -30.96 15.86
C ILE A 192 -2.58 -32.07 16.78
N LEU A 193 -2.65 -33.29 16.23
CA LEU A 193 -3.15 -34.46 16.95
C LEU A 193 -2.25 -35.66 16.70
N ALA A 194 -1.84 -36.32 17.77
CA ALA A 194 -1.13 -37.58 17.76
C ALA A 194 -2.08 -38.70 18.20
N THR A 195 -2.21 -39.75 17.39
CA THR A 195 -3.02 -40.92 17.71
C THR A 195 -2.11 -42.14 17.83
N PRO A 196 -1.84 -42.66 19.05
CA PRO A 196 -1.08 -43.89 19.23
C PRO A 196 -1.78 -45.08 18.57
N ASN A 197 -1.01 -46.00 18.00
CA ASN A 197 -1.54 -47.29 17.59
C ASN A 197 -1.96 -48.12 18.82
N THR A 198 -2.82 -49.11 18.63
CA THR A 198 -3.22 -50.03 19.70
C THR A 198 -1.99 -50.65 20.37
N GLY A 199 -1.94 -50.56 21.70
CA GLY A 199 -0.81 -51.07 22.49
C GLY A 199 0.33 -50.07 22.70
N TYR A 200 0.20 -48.84 22.22
CA TYR A 200 1.16 -47.77 22.46
C TYR A 200 0.50 -46.57 23.17
N SER A 201 1.33 -45.75 23.80
CA SER A 201 0.94 -44.48 24.43
C SER A 201 1.79 -43.35 23.87
N PHE A 202 1.16 -42.19 23.67
CA PHE A 202 1.84 -40.96 23.27
C PHE A 202 2.78 -40.50 24.40
N THR A 203 4.02 -40.17 24.06
CA THR A 203 5.01 -39.70 25.04
C THR A 203 5.34 -38.21 24.91
N GLY A 204 5.18 -37.63 23.72
CA GLY A 204 5.40 -36.22 23.53
C GLY A 204 5.66 -35.82 22.09
N TRP A 205 5.46 -34.53 21.82
CA TRP A 205 5.87 -33.85 20.61
C TRP A 205 7.32 -33.37 20.71
N ILE A 206 8.04 -33.41 19.58
CA ILE A 206 9.38 -32.88 19.41
C ILE A 206 9.31 -31.81 18.33
N GLY A 207 9.75 -30.59 18.67
CA GLY A 207 9.73 -29.43 17.80
C GLY A 207 9.63 -28.13 18.58
N THR A 208 9.58 -27.00 17.89
CA THR A 208 9.46 -25.66 18.46
C THR A 208 8.06 -25.08 18.25
N GLY A 209 7.64 -24.13 19.09
CA GLY A 209 6.36 -23.42 18.94
C GLY A 209 5.11 -24.19 19.38
N ILE A 210 5.27 -25.40 19.95
CA ILE A 210 4.17 -26.25 20.40
C ILE A 210 3.66 -25.77 21.77
N THR A 211 2.35 -25.55 21.90
CA THR A 211 1.73 -25.00 23.11
C THR A 211 1.86 -25.94 24.31
N ASN A 212 1.53 -27.23 24.15
CA ASN A 212 1.70 -28.24 25.18
C ASN A 212 2.31 -29.53 24.57
N PRO A 213 3.65 -29.70 24.63
CA PRO A 213 4.31 -30.86 24.03
C PRO A 213 3.91 -32.23 24.61
N SER A 214 3.34 -32.27 25.82
CA SER A 214 2.92 -33.51 26.48
C SER A 214 1.44 -33.86 26.25
N ASP A 215 0.68 -32.99 25.58
CA ASP A 215 -0.70 -33.27 25.20
C ASP A 215 -0.77 -33.78 23.77
N ALA A 216 -1.41 -34.94 23.59
CA ALA A 216 -1.58 -35.55 22.28
C ALA A 216 -2.45 -34.68 21.36
N ASN A 217 -3.33 -33.83 21.91
CA ASN A 217 -4.13 -32.85 21.17
C ASN A 217 -3.75 -31.44 21.60
N THR A 218 -2.97 -30.75 20.79
CA THR A 218 -2.47 -29.41 21.13
C THR A 218 -2.44 -28.53 19.89
N THR A 219 -1.87 -27.34 20.03
CA THR A 219 -1.67 -26.43 18.91
C THR A 219 -0.20 -26.01 18.79
N ILE A 220 0.16 -25.49 17.63
CA ILE A 220 1.48 -24.94 17.34
C ILE A 220 1.34 -23.53 16.77
N LEU A 221 2.16 -22.60 17.26
CA LEU A 221 2.16 -21.20 16.80
C LEU A 221 3.00 -21.07 15.53
N MET A 222 2.38 -20.63 14.43
CA MET A 222 3.00 -20.58 13.11
C MET A 222 3.62 -19.22 12.80
N THR A 223 4.87 -19.00 13.23
CA THR A 223 5.66 -17.78 12.94
C THR A 223 6.81 -18.01 11.97
N GLU A 224 7.04 -19.27 11.60
CA GLU A 224 8.09 -19.75 10.70
C GLU A 224 7.67 -21.13 10.19
N ASP A 225 8.37 -21.64 9.18
CA ASP A 225 8.20 -23.03 8.76
C ASP A 225 8.63 -23.97 9.88
N ARG A 226 7.81 -24.99 10.16
CA ARG A 226 8.06 -25.91 11.28
C ARG A 226 8.01 -27.36 10.81
N ASN A 227 8.92 -28.14 11.38
CA ASN A 227 8.89 -29.59 11.28
C ASN A 227 8.78 -30.17 12.68
N ILE A 228 7.76 -31.00 12.90
CA ILE A 228 7.50 -31.65 14.18
C ILE A 228 7.46 -33.17 14.02
N SER A 229 7.81 -33.85 15.10
CA SER A 229 7.68 -35.30 15.21
C SER A 229 7.07 -35.70 16.54
N THR A 230 6.61 -36.93 16.64
CA THR A 230 6.12 -37.51 17.90
C THR A 230 6.88 -38.76 18.28
N THR A 231 6.81 -39.06 19.57
CA THR A 231 7.29 -40.32 20.13
C THR A 231 6.13 -41.08 20.76
N PHE A 232 6.23 -42.40 20.72
CA PHE A 232 5.28 -43.33 21.33
C PHE A 232 6.05 -44.41 22.08
N LEU A 233 5.47 -44.89 23.18
CA LEU A 233 6.01 -45.97 24.00
C LEU A 233 5.05 -47.15 23.99
N ILE A 234 5.58 -48.38 23.92
CA ILE A 234 4.77 -49.60 24.02
C ILE A 234 4.22 -49.75 25.46
N ASN A 235 2.95 -50.14 25.58
CA ASN A 235 2.30 -50.36 26.86
C ASN A 235 2.76 -51.67 27.47
N THR A 236 2.95 -51.69 28.79
CA THR A 236 3.29 -52.90 29.56
C THR A 236 2.14 -53.30 30.48
N TYR A 237 1.83 -54.59 30.53
CA TYR A 237 0.76 -55.17 31.34
C TYR A 237 1.31 -56.15 32.36
N THR A 238 0.85 -56.06 33.61
CA THR A 238 1.21 -57.02 34.65
C THR A 238 0.24 -58.20 34.61
N LEU A 239 0.77 -59.41 34.39
CA LEU A 239 -0.01 -60.62 34.49
C LEU A 239 0.00 -61.11 35.94
N ILE A 240 -1.19 -61.27 36.52
CA ILE A 240 -1.40 -61.84 37.84
C ILE A 240 -2.17 -63.14 37.67
N ALA A 241 -1.61 -64.26 38.13
CA ALA A 241 -2.37 -65.49 38.26
C ALA A 241 -2.45 -65.89 39.72
N SER A 242 -3.67 -66.25 40.13
CA SER A 242 -3.96 -66.71 41.49
C SER A 242 -4.22 -68.22 41.45
N PRO A 243 -3.51 -69.04 42.24
CA PRO A 243 -3.91 -70.42 42.44
C PRO A 243 -5.26 -70.50 43.16
N ALA A 244 -6.02 -71.58 42.89
CA ALA A 244 -7.12 -72.04 43.74
C ALA A 244 -6.60 -73.02 44.80
N ASP A 245 -7.45 -73.45 45.74
CA ASP A 245 -7.11 -74.45 46.76
C ASP A 245 -6.51 -75.71 46.11
N GLY A 246 -5.32 -76.11 46.56
CA GLY A 246 -4.63 -77.31 46.07
C GLY A 246 -3.57 -77.10 44.98
N GLY A 247 -3.15 -75.87 44.67
CA GLY A 247 -2.07 -75.61 43.70
C GLY A 247 -1.22 -74.38 43.99
N ASN A 248 -0.08 -74.27 43.31
CA ASN A 248 0.74 -73.06 43.22
C ASN A 248 0.75 -72.57 41.76
N VAL A 249 0.73 -71.24 41.55
CA VAL A 249 0.91 -70.64 40.23
C VAL A 249 2.08 -69.66 40.28
N SER A 250 2.95 -69.71 39.27
CA SER A 250 4.01 -68.73 39.07
C SER A 250 3.71 -67.91 37.82
N SER A 251 3.22 -66.68 38.01
CA SER A 251 3.24 -65.65 36.98
C SER A 251 3.04 -64.27 37.63
N SER A 252 4.15 -63.53 37.78
CA SER A 252 4.12 -62.15 38.28
C SER A 252 5.16 -61.32 37.54
N ALA A 253 5.09 -61.31 36.21
CA ALA A 253 5.97 -60.51 35.37
C ALA A 253 5.16 -59.47 34.59
N SER A 254 5.81 -58.34 34.28
CA SER A 254 5.29 -57.33 33.36
C SER A 254 5.67 -57.73 31.93
N HIS A 255 4.74 -57.57 31.00
CA HIS A 255 4.86 -57.99 29.61
C HIS A 255 4.48 -56.84 28.67
N GLU A 256 5.26 -56.61 27.62
CA GLU A 256 4.91 -55.64 26.58
C GLU A 256 3.65 -56.07 25.81
N HIS A 257 2.87 -55.10 25.35
CA HIS A 257 1.66 -55.33 24.57
C HIS A 257 1.93 -56.27 23.37
N GLY A 258 1.10 -57.30 23.21
CA GLY A 258 1.20 -58.24 22.10
C GLY A 258 2.25 -59.35 22.29
N THR A 259 2.95 -59.40 23.42
CA THR A 259 3.83 -60.52 23.77
C THR A 259 3.06 -61.67 24.40
N GLN A 260 3.52 -62.91 24.17
CA GLN A 260 2.95 -64.10 24.81
C GLN A 260 3.59 -64.30 26.19
N ALA A 261 2.76 -64.41 27.23
CA ALA A 261 3.19 -64.75 28.58
C ALA A 261 2.91 -66.25 28.87
N THR A 262 3.87 -66.94 29.47
CA THR A 262 3.69 -68.34 29.91
C THR A 262 3.36 -68.38 31.39
N VAL A 263 2.28 -69.07 31.77
CA VAL A 263 1.88 -69.30 33.16
C VAL A 263 2.06 -70.78 33.47
N THR A 264 2.78 -71.09 34.55
CA THR A 264 2.94 -72.48 35.01
C THR A 264 2.17 -72.67 36.30
N ALA A 265 1.24 -73.62 36.28
CA ALA A 265 0.52 -74.10 37.46
C ALA A 265 1.07 -75.47 37.87
N THR A 266 1.31 -75.65 39.16
CA THR A 266 1.79 -76.91 39.75
C THR A 266 0.82 -77.35 40.85
N PRO A 267 0.25 -78.57 40.79
CA PRO A 267 -0.62 -79.09 41.84
C PRO A 267 0.17 -79.35 43.13
N LEU A 268 -0.49 -79.17 44.28
CA LEU A 268 0.03 -79.59 45.58
C LEU A 268 -0.24 -81.09 45.76
N THR A 269 0.70 -81.80 46.38
CA THR A 269 0.62 -83.25 46.61
C THR A 269 -0.66 -83.62 47.37
N GLY A 270 -1.52 -84.43 46.76
CA GLY A 270 -2.78 -84.90 47.36
C GLY A 270 -4.07 -84.29 46.78
N TYR A 271 -3.96 -83.45 45.75
CA TYR A 271 -5.05 -82.95 44.90
C TYR A 271 -4.94 -83.48 43.47
#